data_AF-A0A654ZM87-F1
#
_entry.id   AF-A0A654ZM87-F1
#
_cell.length_a   1.000
_cell.length_b   1.000
_cell.length_c   1.000
_cell.angle_alpha   90.00
_cell.angle_beta   90.00
_cell.angle_gamma   90.00
#
_symmetry.space_group_name_H-M   'P 1'
#
loop_
_entity.id
_entity.type
_entity.pdbx_description
1 polymer ?
#
loop_
_entity_poly.entity_id
_entity_poly.type
_entity_poly.pdbx_seq_one_letter_code
_entity_poly.pdbx_strand_id
1 'polypeptide(L)'
;MVRRLPPGAIWQVIAIGKANMELTAMGLALGGNARVGLEDTLYLRKGELAPSNLALVSRTIRLAEALDLPIASVEEAEAALQLPGTS
;
A
#
# COMPACT_ATOMS: atom_id res chain seq x y z
N MET A 1 11.80 -11.44 -6.96
CA MET A 1 10.51 -12.15 -6.95
C MET A 1 9.52 -11.54 -7.94
N VAL A 2 9.37 -10.22 -8.01
CA VAL A 2 8.46 -9.51 -8.95
C VAL A 2 8.56 -10.02 -10.40
N ARG A 3 9.77 -10.20 -10.95
CA ARG A 3 9.99 -10.72 -12.32
C ARG A 3 9.45 -12.14 -12.57
N ARG A 4 9.01 -12.87 -11.53
CA ARG A 4 8.45 -14.23 -11.63
C ARG A 4 6.91 -14.23 -11.58
N LEU A 5 6.28 -13.07 -11.41
CA LEU A 5 4.82 -12.96 -11.41
C LEU A 5 4.27 -13.17 -12.84
N PRO A 6 3.05 -13.72 -12.99
CA PRO A 6 2.37 -13.75 -14.27
C PRO A 6 2.23 -12.35 -14.88
N PRO A 7 2.23 -12.21 -16.22
CA PRO A 7 1.94 -10.94 -16.87
C PRO A 7 0.58 -10.36 -16.42
N GLY A 8 0.54 -9.07 -16.12
CA GLY A 8 -0.69 -8.39 -15.70
C GLY A 8 -1.13 -8.69 -14.26
N ALA A 9 -0.35 -9.42 -13.47
CA ALA A 9 -0.69 -9.68 -12.07
C ALA A 9 -0.75 -8.37 -11.25
N ILE A 10 -1.88 -8.15 -10.58
CA ILE A 10 -2.03 -7.12 -9.55
C ILE A 10 -1.44 -7.66 -8.25
N TRP A 11 -0.47 -6.97 -7.68
CA TRP A 11 0.28 -7.45 -6.52
C TRP A 11 0.60 -6.33 -5.54
N GLN A 12 0.98 -6.71 -4.33
CA GLN A 12 1.49 -5.82 -3.28
C GLN A 12 2.47 -6.56 -2.38
N VAL A 13 3.12 -5.84 -1.47
CA VAL A 13 3.98 -6.41 -0.41
C VAL A 13 3.41 -6.08 0.96
N ILE A 14 3.54 -7.02 1.90
CA ILE A 14 3.22 -6.83 3.31
C ILE A 14 4.52 -6.99 4.09
N ALA A 15 4.76 -6.05 5.01
CA ALA A 15 5.89 -6.10 5.91
C ALA A 15 5.47 -5.65 7.30
N ILE A 16 6.01 -6.31 8.33
CA ILE A 16 5.58 -6.13 9.71
C ILE A 16 6.54 -5.20 10.48
N GLY A 17 5.95 -4.33 11.29
CA GLY A 17 6.67 -3.41 12.18
C GLY A 17 7.54 -2.41 11.42
N LYS A 18 8.81 -2.31 11.82
CA LYS A 18 9.72 -1.26 11.32
C LYS A 18 9.95 -1.29 9.80
N ALA A 19 9.81 -2.47 9.18
CA ALA A 19 10.06 -2.65 7.75
C ALA A 19 8.84 -2.28 6.88
N ASN A 20 7.67 -2.02 7.49
CA ASN A 20 6.43 -1.77 6.78
C ASN A 20 6.56 -0.65 5.73
N MET A 21 6.97 0.55 6.14
CA MET A 21 7.08 1.71 5.24
C MET A 21 8.16 1.52 4.15
N GLU A 22 9.31 0.94 4.50
CA GLU A 22 10.42 0.74 3.57
C GLU A 22 10.04 -0.25 2.46
N LEU A 23 9.40 -1.37 2.83
CA LEU A 23 8.95 -2.37 1.85
C LEU A 23 7.75 -1.89 1.04
N THR A 24 6.80 -1.16 1.64
CA THR A 24 5.72 -0.51 0.89
C THR A 24 6.27 0.46 -0.16
N ALA A 25 7.27 1.29 0.17
CA ALA A 25 7.93 2.17 -0.78
C ALA A 25 8.61 1.41 -1.93
N MET A 26 9.34 0.34 -1.63
CA MET A 26 9.92 -0.53 -2.65
C MET A 26 8.86 -1.21 -3.52
N GLY A 27 7.75 -1.65 -2.93
CA GLY A 27 6.62 -2.26 -3.64
C GLY A 27 6.01 -1.30 -4.67
N LEU A 28 5.69 -0.08 -4.23
CA LEU A 28 5.18 0.99 -5.08
C LEU A 28 6.15 1.33 -6.22
N ALA A 29 7.44 1.53 -5.92
CA ALA A 29 8.46 1.83 -6.92
C ALA A 29 8.66 0.73 -7.97
N LEU A 30 8.28 -0.51 -7.66
CA LEU A 30 8.33 -1.66 -8.57
C LEU A 30 7.00 -1.87 -9.33
N GLY A 31 6.04 -0.96 -9.21
CA GLY A 31 4.73 -1.04 -9.85
C GLY A 31 3.72 -1.94 -9.14
N GLY A 32 3.95 -2.24 -7.86
CA GLY A 32 2.97 -2.91 -7.00
C GLY A 32 2.04 -1.91 -6.29
N ASN A 33 1.10 -2.45 -5.53
CA ASN A 33 0.17 -1.69 -4.70
C ASN A 33 0.67 -1.63 -3.23
N ALA A 34 0.03 -0.78 -2.43
CA ALA A 34 0.34 -0.60 -1.02
C ALA A 34 -0.69 -1.25 -0.11
N ARG A 35 -0.20 -1.82 1.00
CA ARG A 35 -1.00 -2.17 2.16
C ARG A 35 -0.38 -1.55 3.41
N VAL A 36 -1.25 -1.03 4.26
CA VAL A 36 -0.88 -0.41 5.53
C VAL A 36 -2.03 -0.58 6.53
N GLY A 37 -1.68 -0.65 7.81
CA GLY A 37 -2.65 -0.66 8.90
C GLY A 37 -1.99 -1.02 10.21
N LEU A 38 -2.72 -0.82 11.30
CA LEU A 38 -2.32 -1.20 12.66
C LEU A 38 -2.12 -2.71 12.80
N GLU A 39 -2.71 -3.50 11.90
CA GLU A 39 -2.44 -4.95 11.76
C GLU A 39 -0.98 -5.22 11.42
N ASP A 40 -0.36 -4.39 10.58
CA ASP A 40 0.99 -4.61 10.07
C ASP A 40 2.04 -3.82 10.87
N THR A 41 1.69 -2.64 11.41
CA THR A 41 2.60 -1.82 12.22
C THR A 41 1.88 -0.92 13.22
N LEU A 42 2.43 -0.84 14.44
CA LEU A 42 1.95 0.08 15.48
C LEU A 42 2.60 1.47 15.41
N TYR A 43 3.59 1.68 14.53
CA TYR A 43 4.41 2.89 14.51
C TYR A 43 4.16 3.71 13.24
N LEU A 44 3.91 5.02 13.42
CA LEU A 44 3.87 5.97 12.32
C LEU A 44 5.28 6.27 11.80
N ARG A 45 6.27 6.40 12.70
CA ARG A 45 7.72 6.52 12.42
C ARG A 45 8.52 5.94 13.58
N LYS A 46 9.85 5.87 13.43
CA LYS A 46 10.75 5.36 14.47
C LYS A 46 10.48 6.06 15.81
N GLY A 47 10.02 5.29 16.80
CA GLY A 47 9.72 5.78 18.15
C GLY A 47 8.38 6.48 18.33
N GLU A 48 7.56 6.59 17.29
CA GLU A 48 6.24 7.25 17.36
C GLU A 48 5.13 6.28 16.97
N LEU A 49 4.25 5.97 17.92
CA LEU A 49 3.07 5.14 17.69
C LEU A 49 2.10 5.84 16.73
N ALA A 50 1.46 5.06 15.87
CA ALA A 50 0.40 5.55 15.02
C ALA A 50 -0.88 5.78 15.85
N PRO A 51 -1.46 7.00 15.82
CA PRO A 51 -2.67 7.29 16.58
C PRO A 51 -3.92 6.63 15.98
N SER A 52 -3.87 6.20 14.72
CA SER A 52 -4.99 5.56 14.01
C SER A 52 -4.54 4.90 12.70
N ASN A 53 -5.38 4.04 12.13
CA ASN A 53 -5.21 3.57 10.74
C ASN A 53 -5.21 4.74 9.75
N LEU A 54 -6.02 5.77 9.99
CA LEU A 54 -6.05 6.97 9.13
C LEU A 54 -4.67 7.63 9.05
N ALA A 55 -3.94 7.76 10.16
CA ALA A 55 -2.60 8.35 10.13
C ALA A 55 -1.60 7.54 9.28
N LEU A 56 -1.71 6.22 9.31
CA LEU A 56 -0.90 5.30 8.49
C LEU A 56 -1.28 5.40 7.00
N VAL A 57 -2.58 5.42 6.69
CA VAL A 57 -3.10 5.62 5.34
C VAL A 57 -2.66 6.97 4.78
N SER A 58 -2.83 8.08 5.51
CA SER A 58 -2.39 9.40 5.09
C SER A 58 -0.89 9.48 4.83
N ARG A 59 -0.07 8.76 5.61
CA ARG A 59 1.37 8.67 5.35
C ARG A 59 1.67 7.90 4.06
N THR A 60 0.94 6.84 3.78
CA THR A 60 1.10 6.02 2.58
C THR A 60 0.64 6.78 1.33
N ILE A 61 -0.43 7.56 1.42
CA ILE A 61 -0.87 8.48 0.35
C ILE A 61 0.23 9.48 0.01
N ARG A 62 0.80 10.17 1.02
CA ARG A 62 1.92 11.11 0.77
C ARG A 62 3.13 10.46 0.10
N LEU A 63 3.39 9.19 0.40
CA LEU A 63 4.46 8.43 -0.27
C LEU A 63 4.11 8.16 -1.74
N ALA A 64 2.89 7.75 -2.04
CA ALA A 64 2.44 7.54 -3.41
C ALA A 64 2.42 8.85 -4.22
N GLU A 65 1.93 9.94 -3.64
CA GLU A 65 1.97 11.29 -4.24
C GLU A 65 3.42 11.72 -4.53
N ALA A 66 4.35 11.47 -3.62
CA ALA A 66 5.78 11.78 -3.84
C ALA A 66 6.44 10.92 -4.93
N LEU A 67 5.80 9.84 -5.36
CA LEU A 67 6.20 8.99 -6.48
C LEU A 67 5.38 9.27 -7.75
N ASP A 68 4.55 10.32 -7.75
CA ASP A 68 3.60 10.67 -8.82
C ASP A 68 2.65 9.52 -9.19
N LEU A 69 2.28 8.68 -8.20
CA LEU A 69 1.37 7.56 -8.39
C LEU A 69 -0.08 7.97 -8.08
N PRO A 70 -1.05 7.62 -8.93
CA PRO A 70 -2.46 7.86 -8.66
C PRO A 70 -2.96 6.94 -7.54
N ILE A 71 -3.97 7.40 -6.78
CA ILE A 71 -4.69 6.59 -5.80
C ILE A 71 -6.02 6.16 -6.41
N ALA A 72 -6.26 4.86 -6.46
CA ALA A 72 -7.51 4.32 -6.98
C ALA A 72 -8.69 4.61 -6.05
N SER A 73 -9.86 4.92 -6.63
CA SER A 73 -11.15 4.84 -5.94
C SER A 73 -11.54 3.40 -5.63
N VAL A 74 -12.62 3.22 -4.87
CA VAL A 74 -13.16 1.87 -4.59
C VAL A 74 -13.62 1.22 -5.90
N GLU A 75 -14.34 1.95 -6.73
CA GLU A 75 -14.87 1.49 -8.02
C GLU A 75 -13.75 1.13 -8.99
N GLU A 76 -12.67 1.93 -9.03
CA GLU A 76 -11.49 1.64 -9.85
C GLU A 76 -10.78 0.37 -9.39
N ALA A 77 -10.65 0.18 -8.07
CA ALA A 77 -10.05 -1.02 -7.49
C ALA A 77 -10.91 -2.27 -7.75
N GLU A 78 -12.23 -2.18 -7.61
CA GLU A 78 -13.17 -3.25 -7.93
C GLU A 78 -13.07 -3.66 -9.40
N ALA A 79 -13.07 -2.69 -10.31
CA ALA A 79 -12.93 -2.93 -11.74
C ALA A 79 -11.59 -3.60 -12.08
N ALA A 80 -10.47 -3.11 -11.51
CA ALA A 80 -9.15 -3.68 -11.72
C ALA A 80 -9.05 -5.13 -11.21
N LEU A 81 -9.65 -5.41 -10.05
CA LEU A 81 -9.66 -6.73 -9.42
C LEU A 81 -10.75 -7.66 -9.94
N GLN A 82 -11.59 -7.20 -10.88
CA GLN A 82 -12.73 -7.94 -11.43
C GLN A 82 -13.72 -8.40 -10.34
N LEU A 83 -13.94 -7.54 -9.35
CA LEU A 83 -14.89 -7.78 -8.26
C LEU A 83 -16.29 -7.29 -8.65
N PRO A 84 -17.36 -7.91 -8.12
CA PRO A 84 -18.70 -7.34 -8.25
C PRO A 84 -18.73 -5.98 -7.54
N GLY A 85 -19.22 -4.94 -8.22
CA GLY A 85 -19.31 -3.61 -7.64
C GLY A 85 -20.19 -3.62 -6.39
N THR A 86 -19.65 -3.11 -5.29
CA THR A 86 -20.35 -3.03 -4.00
C THR A 86 -20.82 -1.61 -3.65
N SER A 87 -20.59 -0.66 -4.57
CA SER A 87 -20.86 0.78 -4.43
C SER A 87 -22.17 1.19 -5.08
#